data_AF-A0A836LA26-F1
#
_entry.id   AF-A0A836LA26-F1
#
_cell.length_a   1.000
_cell.length_b   1.000
_cell.length_c   1.000
_cell.angle_alpha   90.00
_cell.angle_beta   90.00
_cell.angle_gamma   90.00
#
_symmetry.space_group_name_H-M   'P 1'
#
loop_
_entity.id
_entity.type
_entity.pdbx_description
1 polymer ?
#
loop_
_entity_poly.entity_id
_entity_poly.type
_entity_poly.pdbx_seq_one_letter_code
_entity_poly.pdbx_strand_id
1 'polypeptide(L)'
;MLLRHPLPLCVSAAPLTRRCAHPSALTTEATLARTNALCSTLSMACRLLTTRTAADGSFSTASSSLNAPIDVPQLRVARDERLKKALAAKRQQLEAMERVKAECDKVAYHYPDVFMAQLFAFLVLQVAVLFDWTYVHFDWNFVEPITYLIGYSATWIAIAWHGTMQHEFGYQSLRSFLQSAKCERLYKARQLDLQAYEALQGEVAKLDRVVRSLEELEI
;
A
#
# COMPACT_ATOMS: atom_id res chain seq x y z
N MET A 1 -43.10 -22.03 -46.07
CA MET A 1 -44.38 -22.57 -45.54
C MET A 1 -44.02 -23.34 -44.28
N LEU A 2 -44.09 -22.72 -43.10
CA LEU A 2 -45.29 -22.60 -42.23
C LEU A 2 -45.77 -24.00 -41.81
N LEU A 3 -45.78 -24.41 -40.54
CA LEU A 3 -46.34 -23.82 -39.31
C LEU A 3 -45.51 -24.33 -38.10
N ARG A 4 -45.00 -23.56 -37.12
CA ARG A 4 -45.67 -22.80 -36.03
C ARG A 4 -46.98 -23.41 -35.52
N HIS A 5 -46.98 -24.05 -34.37
CA HIS A 5 -47.87 -23.64 -33.27
C HIS A 5 -47.31 -24.02 -31.87
N PRO A 6 -47.58 -23.19 -30.86
CA PRO A 6 -47.06 -23.25 -29.49
C PRO A 6 -48.04 -23.99 -28.57
N LEU A 7 -47.72 -24.11 -27.27
CA LEU A 7 -48.65 -23.83 -26.17
C LEU A 7 -47.89 -23.86 -24.82
N PRO A 8 -48.43 -23.19 -23.78
CA PRO A 8 -47.73 -22.59 -22.67
C PRO A 8 -47.85 -23.45 -21.41
N LEU A 9 -47.06 -23.15 -20.38
CA LEU A 9 -47.54 -23.25 -19.00
C LEU A 9 -46.77 -22.26 -18.14
N CYS A 10 -47.45 -21.14 -17.92
CA CYS A 10 -47.18 -20.19 -16.87
C CYS A 10 -47.66 -20.83 -15.56
N VAL A 11 -46.77 -21.07 -14.59
CA VAL A 11 -47.14 -21.20 -13.18
C VAL A 11 -46.29 -20.23 -12.40
N SER A 12 -46.91 -19.08 -12.13
CA SER A 12 -46.54 -18.15 -11.08
C SER A 12 -46.99 -18.73 -9.73
N ALA A 13 -46.08 -18.85 -8.76
CA ALA A 13 -46.43 -18.89 -7.34
C ALA A 13 -45.20 -18.59 -6.45
N ALA A 14 -45.06 -17.29 -6.16
CA ALA A 14 -44.81 -16.69 -4.86
C ALA A 14 -43.48 -16.91 -4.08
N PRO A 15 -43.01 -15.84 -3.40
CA PRO A 15 -41.77 -15.82 -2.61
C PRO A 15 -42.02 -16.23 -1.15
N LEU A 16 -41.11 -17.02 -0.57
CA LEU A 16 -41.10 -17.25 0.88
C LEU A 16 -40.21 -16.21 1.57
N THR A 17 -40.80 -15.05 1.82
CA THR A 17 -40.38 -14.18 2.91
C THR A 17 -40.90 -14.71 4.26
N ARG A 18 -39.96 -14.79 5.22
CA ARG A 18 -40.12 -14.38 6.62
C ARG A 18 -40.89 -15.32 7.56
N ARG A 19 -40.17 -15.86 8.55
CA ARG A 19 -40.71 -15.94 9.91
C ARG A 19 -39.65 -15.64 10.96
N CYS A 20 -39.88 -14.52 11.62
CA CYS A 20 -39.24 -14.11 12.87
C CYS A 20 -39.61 -15.10 13.98
N ALA A 21 -38.66 -15.36 14.89
CA ALA A 21 -38.98 -15.75 16.26
C ALA A 21 -38.19 -14.81 17.20
N HIS A 22 -38.94 -14.26 18.14
CA HIS A 22 -38.61 -13.14 19.02
C HIS A 22 -37.66 -13.55 20.17
N PRO A 23 -37.11 -12.55 20.88
CA PRO A 23 -36.16 -12.67 21.98
C PRO A 23 -36.84 -12.61 23.37
N SER A 24 -36.22 -13.24 24.36
CA SER A 24 -36.35 -12.95 25.81
C SER A 24 -35.09 -13.53 26.48
N ALA A 25 -34.12 -12.72 26.89
CA ALA A 25 -34.08 -12.02 28.18
C ALA A 25 -33.78 -12.95 29.37
N LEU A 26 -32.58 -12.80 29.92
CA LEU A 26 -32.21 -12.86 31.35
C LEU A 26 -30.68 -12.72 31.43
N THR A 27 -30.19 -11.48 31.50
CA THR A 27 -29.74 -10.81 32.73
C THR A 27 -28.41 -11.34 33.26
N THR A 28 -27.35 -10.55 33.08
CA THR A 28 -26.44 -10.25 34.18
C THR A 28 -26.01 -8.81 34.01
N GLU A 29 -26.68 -7.95 34.77
CA GLU A 29 -26.31 -6.57 35.00
C GLU A 29 -25.03 -6.49 35.84
N ALA A 30 -24.50 -5.26 35.92
CA ALA A 30 -23.47 -4.78 36.83
C ALA A 30 -22.02 -4.85 36.35
N THR A 31 -21.63 -3.85 35.56
CA THR A 31 -20.71 -2.83 36.07
C THR A 31 -20.98 -1.51 35.36
N LEU A 32 -21.85 -0.72 36.00
CA LEU A 32 -22.01 0.71 35.82
C LEU A 32 -20.70 1.47 36.14
N ALA A 33 -20.66 2.70 35.65
CA ALA A 33 -19.81 3.81 36.10
C ALA A 33 -18.50 4.04 35.33
N ARG A 34 -18.63 4.62 34.13
CA ARG A 34 -17.90 5.85 33.80
C ARG A 34 -18.67 6.69 32.77
N THR A 35 -19.72 7.31 33.29
CA THR A 35 -20.30 8.58 32.86
C THR A 35 -19.17 9.59 32.60
N ASN A 36 -19.10 10.17 31.41
CA ASN A 36 -19.78 11.40 30.98
C ASN A 36 -18.87 12.62 31.08
N ALA A 37 -19.15 13.52 30.15
CA ALA A 37 -19.05 14.96 30.31
C ALA A 37 -17.62 15.52 30.22
N LEU A 38 -17.31 16.17 29.09
CA LEU A 38 -17.51 17.61 28.93
C LEU A 38 -16.59 18.40 29.87
N CYS A 39 -15.45 18.87 29.34
CA CYS A 39 -14.93 20.16 29.76
C CYS A 39 -13.90 20.64 28.74
N SER A 40 -14.40 21.22 27.67
CA SER A 40 -13.76 22.39 27.09
C SER A 40 -13.65 23.49 28.15
N THR A 41 -12.59 24.28 28.00
CA THR A 41 -12.38 25.64 28.53
C THR A 41 -11.50 25.78 29.76
N LEU A 42 -10.71 26.86 29.68
CA LEU A 42 -9.99 27.58 30.70
C LEU A 42 -8.55 27.06 30.91
N SER A 43 -7.56 27.65 30.23
CA SER A 43 -7.09 29.02 30.48
C SER A 43 -6.73 29.22 31.95
N MET A 44 -5.51 29.70 32.15
CA MET A 44 -5.08 30.52 33.27
C MET A 44 -4.33 29.79 34.41
N ALA A 45 -3.20 30.43 34.75
CA ALA A 45 -2.43 30.30 35.98
C ALA A 45 -1.30 29.25 36.06
N CYS A 46 -0.17 29.58 35.42
CA CYS A 46 1.12 29.52 36.14
C CYS A 46 1.80 30.88 36.01
N ARG A 47 1.24 31.85 36.73
CA ARG A 47 1.93 33.08 37.07
C ARG A 47 2.73 32.79 38.35
N LEU A 48 4.03 33.02 38.24
CA LEU A 48 4.88 33.66 39.26
C LEU A 48 5.25 32.76 40.46
N LEU A 49 6.47 32.76 41.02
CA LEU A 49 7.36 33.89 41.30
C LEU A 49 8.79 33.36 41.60
N THR A 50 9.80 34.06 41.05
CA THR A 50 11.08 34.49 41.68
C THR A 50 12.09 33.45 42.21
N THR A 51 13.41 33.62 42.13
CA THR A 51 14.28 34.80 42.32
C THR A 51 15.62 34.67 41.59
N ARG A 52 15.99 35.72 40.85
CA ARG A 52 17.29 36.43 40.81
C ARG A 52 18.57 35.68 41.28
N THR A 53 19.53 35.52 40.36
CA THR A 53 20.95 35.83 40.61
C THR A 53 21.56 36.49 39.39
N ALA A 54 22.36 37.52 39.65
CA ALA A 54 23.03 38.36 38.68
C ALA A 54 24.31 37.68 38.16
N ALA A 55 24.60 37.86 36.88
CA ALA A 55 25.96 37.84 36.36
C ALA A 55 26.00 38.80 35.17
N ASP A 56 26.69 39.91 35.38
CA ASP A 56 27.08 40.88 34.37
C ASP A 56 27.85 40.20 33.24
N GLY A 57 27.39 40.43 32.02
CA GLY A 57 28.05 40.01 30.80
C GLY A 57 27.69 41.00 29.70
N SER A 58 28.50 42.06 29.62
CA SER A 58 28.53 43.01 28.51
C SER A 58 28.46 42.30 27.16
N PHE A 59 27.29 42.30 26.53
CA PHE A 59 27.14 42.01 25.10
C PHE A 59 26.95 43.34 24.40
N SER A 60 28.07 44.03 24.14
CA SER A 60 28.09 45.22 23.30
C SER A 60 27.46 44.91 21.96
N THR A 61 26.33 45.57 21.73
CA THR A 61 25.66 45.76 20.46
C THR A 61 26.61 46.45 19.49
N ALA A 62 27.45 45.68 18.79
CA ALA A 62 28.23 46.16 17.65
C ALA A 62 27.39 46.08 16.38
N SER A 63 26.29 46.84 16.34
CA SER A 63 25.44 47.04 15.17
C SER A 63 25.87 48.30 14.40
N SER A 64 27.18 48.44 14.13
CA SER A 64 27.78 49.72 13.72
C SER A 64 28.61 49.65 12.43
N SER A 65 28.31 48.72 11.52
CA SER A 65 28.94 48.70 10.18
C SER A 65 28.04 48.28 9.01
N LEU A 66 26.74 48.06 9.21
CA LEU A 66 25.79 47.77 8.12
C LEU A 66 25.24 49.07 7.51
N ASN A 67 26.09 49.82 6.80
CA ASN A 67 25.66 50.92 5.93
C ASN A 67 26.35 50.89 4.55
N ALA A 68 26.83 49.71 4.14
CA ALA A 68 27.11 49.45 2.74
C ALA A 68 25.75 49.31 2.01
N PRO A 69 25.56 49.95 0.84
CA PRO A 69 24.36 49.75 0.03
C PRO A 69 24.13 48.26 -0.21
N ILE A 70 23.06 47.71 0.36
CA ILE A 70 22.69 46.31 0.19
C ILE A 70 22.23 46.17 -1.25
N ASP A 71 23.10 45.62 -2.09
CA ASP A 71 22.81 45.50 -3.51
C ASP A 71 21.92 44.27 -3.74
N VAL A 72 20.61 44.50 -3.66
CA VAL A 72 19.53 43.52 -3.76
C VAL A 72 19.65 42.55 -4.96
N PRO A 73 20.02 42.98 -6.19
CA PRO A 73 20.16 42.07 -7.33
C PRO A 73 21.20 40.96 -7.14
N GLN A 74 22.37 41.20 -6.51
CA GLN A 74 23.34 40.09 -6.34
C GLN A 74 22.92 39.10 -5.27
N LEU A 75 22.13 39.54 -4.27
CA LEU A 75 21.51 38.64 -3.30
C LEU A 75 20.48 37.71 -3.98
N ARG A 76 19.71 38.22 -4.95
CA ARG A 76 18.75 37.42 -5.72
C ARG A 76 19.48 36.36 -6.56
N VAL A 77 20.47 36.76 -7.35
CA VAL A 77 21.28 35.85 -8.16
C VAL A 77 21.94 34.75 -7.31
N ALA A 78 22.56 35.12 -6.18
CA ALA A 78 23.18 34.16 -5.28
C ALA A 78 22.16 33.17 -4.65
N ARG A 79 20.94 33.62 -4.35
CA ARG A 79 19.86 32.76 -3.85
C ARG A 79 19.38 31.79 -4.92
N ASP A 80 19.19 32.27 -6.14
CA ASP A 80 18.68 31.46 -7.25
C ASP A 80 19.70 30.39 -7.65
N GLU A 81 20.99 30.72 -7.66
CA GLU A 81 22.06 29.72 -7.81
C GLU A 81 22.04 28.67 -6.70
N ARG A 82 21.86 29.07 -5.44
CA ARG A 82 21.78 28.13 -4.30
C ARG A 82 20.58 27.19 -4.43
N LEU A 83 19.43 27.71 -4.83
CA LEU A 83 18.23 26.91 -5.08
C LEU A 83 18.43 25.92 -6.23
N LYS A 84 19.02 26.36 -7.34
CA LYS A 84 19.37 25.50 -8.48
C LYS A 84 20.35 24.40 -8.08
N LYS A 85 21.39 24.72 -7.30
CA LYS A 85 22.36 23.75 -6.76
C LYS A 85 21.69 22.73 -5.82
N ALA A 86 20.84 23.20 -4.90
CA ALA A 86 20.11 22.31 -3.99
C ALA A 86 19.14 21.38 -4.73
N LEU A 87 18.45 21.90 -5.75
CA LEU A 87 17.56 21.12 -6.62
C LEU A 87 18.32 20.05 -7.39
N ALA A 88 19.48 20.39 -7.96
CA ALA A 88 20.33 19.42 -8.66
C ALA A 88 20.80 18.28 -7.73
N ALA A 89 21.23 18.61 -6.52
CA ALA A 89 21.64 17.60 -5.52
C ALA A 89 20.48 16.66 -5.14
N LYS A 90 19.27 17.21 -4.93
CA LYS A 90 18.07 16.42 -4.60
C LYS A 90 17.60 15.55 -5.76
N ARG A 91 17.66 16.05 -7.00
CA ARG A 91 17.39 15.25 -8.22
C ARG A 91 18.37 14.08 -8.36
N GLN A 92 19.66 14.30 -8.09
CA GLN A 92 20.66 13.24 -8.15
C GLN A 92 20.39 12.13 -7.11
N GLN A 93 19.95 12.50 -5.90
CA GLN A 93 19.52 11.53 -4.89
C GLN A 93 18.27 10.75 -5.32
N LEU A 94 17.31 11.42 -5.94
CA LEU A 94 16.09 10.80 -6.46
C LEU A 94 16.39 9.83 -7.60
N GLU A 95 17.24 10.20 -8.56
CA GLU A 95 17.70 9.29 -9.63
C GLU A 95 18.39 8.04 -9.07
N ALA A 96 19.21 8.19 -8.02
CA ALA A 96 19.85 7.04 -7.38
C ALA A 96 18.81 6.07 -6.77
N MET A 97 17.78 6.59 -6.11
CA MET A 97 16.68 5.77 -5.57
C MET A 97 15.81 5.14 -6.67
N GLU A 98 15.52 5.88 -7.74
CA GLU A 98 14.75 5.39 -8.89
C GLU A 98 15.46 4.24 -9.60
N ARG A 99 16.79 4.28 -9.73
CA ARG A 99 17.56 3.17 -10.30
C ARG A 99 17.37 1.88 -9.50
N VAL A 100 17.46 1.95 -8.17
CA VAL A 100 17.26 0.77 -7.31
C VAL A 100 15.82 0.27 -7.40
N LYS A 101 14.84 1.17 -7.48
CA LYS A 101 13.44 0.82 -7.68
C LYS A 101 13.22 0.10 -9.02
N ALA A 102 13.77 0.65 -10.11
CA ALA A 102 13.66 0.08 -11.44
C ALA A 102 14.30 -1.31 -11.53
N GLU A 103 15.43 -1.54 -10.86
CA GLU A 103 16.03 -2.87 -10.74
C GLU A 103 15.11 -3.86 -10.02
N CYS A 104 14.49 -3.44 -8.92
CA CYS A 104 13.53 -4.27 -8.19
C CYS A 104 12.28 -4.59 -9.02
N ASP A 105 11.75 -3.60 -9.73
CA ASP A 105 10.55 -3.75 -10.55
C ASP A 105 10.81 -4.68 -11.74
N LYS A 106 12.02 -4.62 -12.34
CA LYS A 106 12.44 -5.56 -13.39
C LYS A 106 12.45 -7.00 -12.90
N VAL A 107 12.94 -7.24 -11.68
CA VAL A 107 12.94 -8.58 -11.08
C VAL A 107 11.51 -9.03 -10.76
N ALA A 108 10.65 -8.12 -10.29
CA ALA A 108 9.26 -8.43 -9.96
C ALA A 108 8.42 -8.73 -11.21
N TYR A 109 8.73 -8.14 -12.36
CA TYR A 109 7.96 -8.32 -13.61
C TYR A 109 7.93 -9.77 -14.12
N HIS A 110 9.05 -10.50 -13.96
CA HIS A 110 9.18 -11.89 -14.42
C HIS A 110 8.66 -12.92 -13.40
N TYR A 111 8.46 -12.51 -12.15
CA TYR A 111 8.05 -13.41 -11.07
C TYR A 111 6.71 -14.14 -11.34
N PRO A 112 5.65 -13.48 -11.84
CA PRO A 112 4.40 -14.16 -12.17
C PRO A 112 4.56 -15.23 -13.26
N ASP A 113 5.37 -14.95 -14.29
CA ASP A 113 5.57 -15.86 -15.41
C ASP A 113 6.30 -17.14 -14.94
N VAL A 114 7.31 -16.99 -14.07
CA VAL A 114 8.01 -18.13 -13.43
C VAL A 114 7.09 -18.93 -12.52
N PHE A 115 6.25 -18.25 -11.74
CA PHE A 115 5.27 -18.92 -10.87
C PHE A 115 4.27 -19.77 -11.68
N MET A 116 3.77 -19.24 -12.80
CA MET A 116 2.88 -19.98 -13.69
C MET A 116 3.58 -21.18 -14.33
N ALA A 117 4.83 -21.04 -14.76
CA ALA A 117 5.62 -22.15 -15.28
C ALA A 117 5.84 -23.25 -14.22
N GLN A 118 6.09 -22.87 -12.97
CA GLN A 118 6.24 -23.82 -11.87
C GLN A 118 4.94 -24.56 -11.56
N LEU A 119 3.80 -23.87 -11.58
CA LEU A 119 2.48 -24.49 -11.41
C LEU A 119 2.20 -25.50 -12.53
N PHE A 120 2.50 -25.13 -13.79
CA PHE A 120 2.36 -26.04 -14.92
C PHE A 120 3.26 -27.27 -14.80
N ALA A 121 4.53 -27.08 -14.44
CA ALA A 121 5.47 -28.19 -14.22
C ALA A 121 4.98 -29.12 -13.10
N PHE A 122 4.43 -28.57 -12.02
CA PHE A 122 3.84 -29.34 -10.93
C PHE A 122 2.63 -30.18 -11.41
N LEU A 123 1.75 -29.61 -12.23
CA LEU A 123 0.62 -30.36 -12.81
C LEU A 123 1.08 -31.51 -13.71
N VAL A 124 2.09 -31.28 -14.55
CA VAL A 124 2.66 -32.35 -15.39
C VAL A 124 3.29 -33.44 -14.53
N LEU A 125 4.05 -33.06 -13.49
CA LEU A 125 4.63 -34.01 -12.56
C LEU A 125 3.56 -34.82 -11.82
N GLN A 126 2.48 -34.17 -11.37
CA GLN A 126 1.35 -34.83 -10.73
C GLN A 126 0.76 -35.91 -11.64
N VAL A 127 0.51 -35.59 -12.91
CA VAL A 127 -0.03 -36.55 -13.88
C VAL A 127 0.95 -37.69 -14.14
N ALA A 128 2.24 -37.39 -14.30
CA ALA A 128 3.26 -38.41 -14.52
C ALA A 128 3.40 -39.37 -13.34
N VAL A 129 3.38 -38.86 -12.11
CA VAL A 129 3.44 -39.68 -10.89
C VAL A 129 2.18 -40.55 -10.77
N LEU A 130 1.00 -40.00 -11.00
CA LEU A 130 -0.24 -40.79 -10.97
C LEU A 130 -0.28 -41.86 -12.06
N PHE A 131 0.25 -41.56 -13.25
CA PHE A 131 0.37 -42.52 -14.35
C PHE A 131 1.32 -43.66 -13.99
N ASP A 132 2.52 -43.34 -13.52
CA ASP A 132 3.49 -44.35 -13.09
C ASP A 132 2.96 -45.22 -11.94
N TRP A 133 2.29 -44.61 -10.96
CA TRP A 133 1.63 -45.34 -9.89
C TRP A 133 0.52 -46.27 -10.41
N THR A 134 -0.31 -45.82 -11.35
CA THR A 134 -1.44 -46.62 -11.85
C THR A 134 -1.00 -47.80 -12.71
N TYR A 135 0.08 -47.67 -13.48
CA TYR A 135 0.46 -48.68 -14.48
C TYR A 135 1.69 -49.51 -14.12
N VAL A 136 2.55 -49.03 -13.22
CA VAL A 136 3.82 -49.69 -12.90
C VAL A 136 3.85 -50.24 -11.48
N HIS A 137 3.41 -49.46 -10.48
CA HIS A 137 3.66 -49.75 -9.07
C HIS A 137 2.44 -50.20 -8.26
N PHE A 138 1.24 -49.68 -8.54
CA PHE A 138 0.04 -49.90 -7.74
C PHE A 138 -1.18 -50.20 -8.61
N ASP A 139 -2.10 -51.03 -8.10
CA ASP A 139 -3.40 -51.24 -8.74
C ASP A 139 -4.29 -49.99 -8.66
N TRP A 140 -5.19 -49.86 -9.65
CA TRP A 140 -6.17 -48.77 -9.74
C TRP A 140 -6.98 -48.57 -8.44
N ASN A 141 -7.32 -49.65 -7.74
CA ASN A 141 -8.09 -49.61 -6.50
C ASN A 141 -7.39 -48.82 -5.36
N PHE A 142 -6.06 -48.72 -5.38
CA PHE A 142 -5.31 -47.93 -4.40
C PHE A 142 -5.19 -46.46 -4.82
N VAL A 143 -5.03 -46.21 -6.13
CA VAL A 143 -4.82 -44.85 -6.67
C VAL A 143 -6.11 -44.03 -6.72
N GLU A 144 -7.26 -44.70 -6.85
CA GLU A 144 -8.60 -44.09 -6.88
C GLU A 144 -8.87 -43.15 -5.69
N PRO A 145 -8.80 -43.59 -4.41
CA PRO A 145 -9.04 -42.70 -3.27
C PRO A 145 -8.00 -41.59 -3.14
N ILE A 146 -6.74 -41.84 -3.52
CA ILE A 146 -5.67 -40.84 -3.44
C ILE A 146 -5.90 -39.70 -4.42
N THR A 147 -6.31 -40.02 -5.65
CA THR A 147 -6.59 -39.01 -6.68
C THR A 147 -7.74 -38.11 -6.25
N TYR A 148 -8.79 -38.69 -5.64
CA TYR A 148 -9.88 -37.90 -5.07
C TYR A 148 -9.39 -36.95 -3.97
N LEU A 149 -8.56 -37.43 -3.03
CA LEU A 149 -8.00 -36.59 -1.98
C LEU A 149 -7.18 -35.41 -2.55
N ILE A 150 -6.38 -35.65 -3.58
CA ILE A 150 -5.60 -34.59 -4.24
C ILE A 150 -6.55 -33.57 -4.89
N GLY A 151 -7.56 -34.02 -5.65
CA GLY A 151 -8.53 -33.12 -6.27
C GLY A 151 -9.35 -32.30 -5.25
N TYR A 152 -9.80 -32.94 -4.17
CA TYR A 152 -10.47 -32.26 -3.07
C TYR A 152 -9.54 -31.26 -2.38
N SER A 153 -8.28 -31.61 -2.13
CA SER A 153 -7.32 -30.70 -1.50
C SER A 153 -7.07 -29.45 -2.34
N ALA A 154 -6.91 -29.60 -3.67
CA ALA A 154 -6.77 -28.47 -4.59
C ALA A 154 -8.01 -27.56 -4.57
N THR A 155 -9.21 -28.16 -4.51
CA THR A 155 -10.48 -27.42 -4.39
C THR A 155 -10.55 -26.63 -3.10
N TRP A 156 -10.21 -27.23 -1.96
CA TRP A 156 -10.18 -26.54 -0.66
C TRP A 156 -9.17 -25.39 -0.65
N ILE A 157 -7.97 -25.58 -1.21
CA ILE A 157 -6.97 -24.53 -1.34
C ILE A 157 -7.49 -23.37 -2.21
N ALA A 158 -8.12 -23.67 -3.35
CA ALA A 158 -8.71 -22.67 -4.22
C ALA A 158 -9.81 -21.85 -3.51
N ILE A 159 -10.66 -22.51 -2.71
CA ILE A 159 -11.70 -21.84 -1.92
C ILE A 159 -11.07 -20.95 -0.84
N ALA A 160 -10.08 -21.45 -0.09
CA ALA A 160 -9.39 -20.68 0.94
C ALA A 160 -8.72 -19.43 0.33
N TRP A 161 -8.03 -19.60 -0.81
CA TRP A 161 -7.42 -18.51 -1.56
C TRP A 161 -8.44 -17.49 -2.03
N HIS A 162 -9.56 -17.93 -2.62
CA HIS A 162 -10.64 -17.04 -3.04
C HIS A 162 -11.16 -16.18 -1.87
N GLY A 163 -11.40 -16.81 -0.72
CA GLY A 163 -11.87 -16.13 0.48
C GLY A 163 -10.91 -15.04 0.97
N THR A 164 -9.59 -15.28 0.84
CA THR A 164 -8.57 -14.26 1.16
C THR A 164 -8.47 -13.15 0.12
N MET A 165 -8.80 -13.40 -1.16
CA MET A 165 -8.50 -12.48 -2.24
C MET A 165 -9.60 -11.46 -2.57
N GLN A 166 -10.87 -11.70 -2.21
CA GLN A 166 -12.02 -10.76 -2.36
C GLN A 166 -12.13 -10.01 -3.72
N HIS A 167 -11.45 -10.45 -4.78
CA HIS A 167 -11.36 -9.77 -6.07
C HIS A 167 -11.82 -10.68 -7.20
N GLU A 168 -12.34 -10.07 -8.26
CA GLU A 168 -12.66 -10.77 -9.51
C GLU A 168 -11.41 -11.49 -10.05
N PHE A 169 -11.57 -12.78 -10.34
CA PHE A 169 -10.51 -13.63 -10.88
C PHE A 169 -10.18 -13.25 -12.33
N GLY A 170 -9.33 -12.24 -12.48
CA GLY A 170 -8.69 -11.90 -13.74
C GLY A 170 -7.23 -12.39 -13.75
N TYR A 171 -6.77 -12.92 -14.87
CA TYR A 171 -5.34 -13.22 -15.06
C TYR A 171 -4.47 -11.96 -14.81
N GLN A 172 -4.94 -10.81 -15.31
CA GLN A 172 -4.25 -9.53 -15.15
C GLN A 172 -4.24 -9.04 -13.70
N SER A 173 -5.34 -9.22 -12.97
CA SER A 173 -5.41 -8.82 -11.55
C SER A 173 -4.47 -9.67 -10.70
N LEU A 174 -4.43 -10.99 -10.92
CA LEU A 174 -3.49 -11.88 -10.23
C LEU A 174 -2.03 -11.53 -10.53
N ARG A 175 -1.69 -11.25 -11.80
CA ARG A 175 -0.33 -10.84 -12.18
C ARG A 175 0.08 -9.57 -11.45
N SER A 176 -0.77 -8.54 -11.46
CA SER A 176 -0.48 -7.29 -10.75
C SER A 176 -0.34 -7.46 -9.25
N PHE A 177 -1.15 -8.34 -8.65
CA PHE A 177 -1.07 -8.62 -7.22
C PHE A 177 0.25 -9.31 -6.85
N LEU A 178 0.63 -10.36 -7.59
CA LEU A 178 1.89 -11.08 -7.36
C LEU A 178 3.11 -10.17 -7.56
N GLN A 179 3.05 -9.28 -8.56
CA GLN A 179 4.08 -8.28 -8.79
C GLN A 179 4.17 -7.32 -7.60
N SER A 180 3.06 -6.73 -7.16
CA SER A 180 3.03 -5.79 -6.03
C SER A 180 3.53 -6.42 -4.74
N ALA A 181 3.09 -7.64 -4.42
CA ALA A 181 3.53 -8.37 -3.23
C ALA A 181 5.04 -8.67 -3.26
N LYS A 182 5.58 -8.99 -4.45
CA LYS A 182 7.02 -9.21 -4.63
C LYS A 182 7.82 -7.90 -4.52
N CYS A 183 7.33 -6.82 -5.13
CA CYS A 183 7.91 -5.48 -5.03
C CYS A 183 7.99 -5.04 -3.56
N GLU A 184 6.91 -5.16 -2.80
CA GLU A 184 6.89 -4.78 -1.38
C GLU A 184 7.94 -5.57 -0.57
N ARG A 185 8.08 -6.87 -0.84
CA ARG A 185 9.10 -7.72 -0.18
C ARG A 185 10.51 -7.31 -0.56
N LEU A 186 10.74 -6.94 -1.82
CA LEU A 186 12.05 -6.46 -2.30
C LEU A 186 12.40 -5.09 -1.72
N TYR A 187 11.43 -4.18 -1.61
CA TYR A 187 11.64 -2.87 -0.98
C TYR A 187 12.03 -3.02 0.50
N LYS A 188 11.35 -3.90 1.24
CA LYS A 188 11.72 -4.24 2.62
C LYS A 188 13.14 -4.85 2.70
N ALA A 189 13.47 -5.77 1.79
CA ALA A 189 14.78 -6.42 1.78
C ALA A 189 15.94 -5.46 1.43
N ARG A 190 15.68 -4.46 0.59
CA ARG A 190 16.66 -3.45 0.17
C ARG A 190 16.70 -2.22 1.09
N GLN A 191 15.91 -2.20 2.18
CA GLN A 191 15.72 -1.03 3.04
C GLN A 191 15.37 0.24 2.25
N LEU A 192 14.67 0.08 1.13
CA LEU A 192 14.13 1.20 0.38
C LEU A 192 12.94 1.73 1.18
N ASP A 193 13.17 2.81 1.92
CA ASP A 193 12.10 3.49 2.62
C ASP A 193 11.23 4.23 1.58
N LEU A 194 10.07 3.65 1.28
CA LEU A 194 9.07 4.25 0.40
C LEU A 194 8.67 5.65 0.89
N GLN A 195 8.61 5.84 2.21
CA GLN A 195 8.21 7.10 2.82
C GLN A 195 9.26 8.19 2.59
N ALA A 196 10.54 7.85 2.71
CA ALA A 196 11.64 8.76 2.40
C ALA A 196 11.68 9.12 0.90
N TYR A 197 11.39 8.15 0.02
CA TYR A 197 11.30 8.38 -1.42
C TYR A 197 10.17 9.36 -1.77
N GLU A 198 8.96 9.13 -1.25
CA GLU A 198 7.80 10.00 -1.48
C GLU A 198 8.02 11.40 -0.90
N ALA A 199 8.65 11.50 0.28
CA ALA A 199 9.01 12.78 0.87
C ALA A 199 10.02 13.54 0.00
N LEU A 200 11.07 12.88 -0.49
CA LEU A 200 12.08 13.46 -1.37
C LEU A 200 11.48 13.92 -2.71
N GLN A 201 10.59 13.12 -3.29
CA GLN A 201 9.86 13.48 -4.51
C GLN A 201 8.99 14.72 -4.28
N GLY A 202 8.31 14.80 -3.13
CA GLY A 202 7.54 15.98 -2.72
C GLY A 202 8.40 17.22 -2.52
N GLU A 203 9.60 17.08 -1.93
CA GLU A 203 10.56 18.18 -1.78
C GLU A 203 11.05 18.69 -3.14
N VAL A 204 11.44 17.79 -4.05
CA VAL A 204 11.88 18.16 -5.41
C VAL A 204 10.76 18.88 -6.16
N ALA A 205 9.52 18.38 -6.10
CA ALA A 205 8.38 19.01 -6.76
C ALA A 205 8.07 20.41 -6.20
N LYS A 206 8.25 20.62 -4.88
CA LYS A 206 8.13 21.95 -4.26
C LYS A 206 9.25 22.89 -4.72
N LEU A 207 10.50 22.43 -4.72
CA LEU A 207 11.65 23.23 -5.16
C LEU A 207 11.55 23.62 -6.63
N ASP A 208 11.10 22.70 -7.48
CA ASP A 208 10.92 22.94 -8.92
C ASP A 208 9.85 24.02 -9.20
N ARG A 209 8.73 23.99 -8.46
CA ARG A 209 7.71 25.06 -8.53
C ARG A 209 8.26 26.42 -8.12
N VAL A 210 9.08 26.46 -7.07
CA VAL A 210 9.70 27.71 -6.60
C VAL A 210 10.66 28.26 -7.65
N VAL A 211 11.56 27.43 -8.19
CA VAL A 211 12.50 27.87 -9.23
C VAL A 211 11.75 28.39 -10.46
N ARG A 212 10.72 27.67 -10.92
CA ARG A 212 9.90 28.09 -12.07
C ARG A 212 9.19 29.42 -11.85
N SER A 213 8.63 29.65 -10.65
CA SER A 213 7.99 30.92 -10.31
C SER A 213 8.96 32.10 -10.26
N LEU A 214 10.25 31.86 -10.01
CA LEU A 214 11.27 32.90 -10.00
C LEU A 214 11.70 33.27 -11.44
N GLU A 215 11.78 32.28 -12.32
CA GLU A 215 12.06 32.49 -13.75
C GLU A 215 10.94 33.26 -14.46
N GLU A 216 9.67 33.02 -14.10
CA GLU A 216 8.52 33.77 -14.63
C GLU A 216 8.51 35.26 -14.22
N LEU A 217 9.16 35.63 -13.11
CA LEU A 217 9.24 37.01 -12.63
C LEU A 217 10.40 37.81 -13.26
N GLU A 218 11.27 37.14 -14.00
CA GLU A 218 12.42 37.75 -14.68
C GLU A 218 12.09 38.17 -16.12
N ILE A 219 10.91 37.78 -16.63
CA ILE A 219 10.35 38.13 -17.95
C ILE A 219 9.43 39.35 -17.83
#